data_AF-A0A3B1CG81-F1
#
_entry.id   AF-A0A3B1CG81-F1
#
_cell.length_a   1.000
_cell.length_b   1.000
_cell.length_c   1.000
_cell.angle_alpha   90.00
_cell.angle_beta   90.00
_cell.angle_gamma   90.00
#
_symmetry.space_group_name_H-M   'P 1'
#
loop_
_entity.id
_entity.type
_entity.pdbx_description
1 polymer ?
#
loop_
_entity_poly.entity_id
_entity_poly.type
_entity_poly.pdbx_seq_one_letter_code
_entity_poly.pdbx_strand_id
1 'polypeptide(L)' 'MKKHCVQHNTEKIAQWNQNFLHRKPASPEEETHFLEQRNRLTPERKDIETWVDLLDLDEGRDVPLKNPTP' A
#
# COMPACT_ATOMS: atom_id res chain seq x y z
N MET A 1 19.33 -6.21 27.33
CA MET A 1 17.92 -5.82 27.55
C MET A 1 17.07 -6.38 26.40
N LYS A 2 16.13 -7.29 26.67
CA LYS A 2 15.17 -7.73 25.65
C LYS A 2 14.13 -6.61 25.48
N LYS A 3 14.06 -5.99 24.30
CA LYS A 3 12.96 -5.07 23.96
C LYS A 3 11.69 -5.93 23.88
N HIS A 4 10.82 -5.84 24.88
CA HIS A 4 9.51 -6.48 24.83
C HIS A 4 8.70 -5.82 23.71
N CYS A 5 8.10 -6.63 22.83
CA CYS A 5 7.11 -6.14 21.87
C CYS A 5 5.95 -5.55 22.68
N VAL A 6 5.62 -4.28 22.48
CA VAL A 6 4.52 -3.61 23.19
C VAL A 6 3.21 -4.02 22.53
N GLN A 7 2.30 -4.62 23.29
CA GLN A 7 0.94 -4.87 22.80
C GLN A 7 0.16 -3.55 22.71
N HIS A 8 -0.40 -3.29 21.54
CA HIS A 8 -1.31 -2.16 21.32
C HIS A 8 -2.75 -2.59 21.52
N ASN A 9 -3.60 -1.67 21.99
CA ASN A 9 -5.04 -1.92 22.05
C ASN A 9 -5.63 -1.99 20.64
N THR A 10 -6.82 -2.61 20.54
CA THR A 10 -7.49 -2.85 19.26
C THR A 10 -7.78 -1.55 18.50
N GLU A 11 -8.14 -0.47 19.20
CA GLU A 11 -8.43 0.83 18.59
C GLU A 11 -7.19 1.42 17.91
N LYS A 12 -6.04 1.40 18.58
CA LYS A 12 -4.77 1.87 18.02
C LYS A 12 -4.32 1.02 16.84
N ILE A 13 -4.53 -0.29 16.91
CA ILE A 13 -4.25 -1.19 15.78
C ILE A 13 -5.15 -0.85 14.59
N ALA A 14 -6.45 -0.66 14.81
CA ALA A 14 -7.39 -0.31 13.76
C ALA A 14 -7.04 1.03 13.10
N GLN A 15 -6.70 2.05 13.90
CA GLN A 15 -6.27 3.34 13.40
C GLN A 15 -4.98 3.23 12.57
N TRP A 16 -4.01 2.46 13.06
CA TRP A 16 -2.77 2.23 12.32
C TRP A 16 -3.04 1.51 10.99
N ASN A 17 -3.85 0.45 11.00
CA ASN A 17 -4.22 -0.30 9.79
C ASN A 17 -4.87 0.63 8.76
N GLN A 18 -5.83 1.48 9.18
CA GLN A 18 -6.47 2.43 8.28
C GLN A 18 -5.46 3.40 7.67
N ASN A 19 -4.54 3.96 8.47
CA ASN A 19 -3.52 4.87 7.96
C ASN A 19 -2.55 4.15 7.00
N PHE A 20 -2.17 2.92 7.33
CA PHE A 20 -1.22 2.14 6.54
C PHE A 20 -1.80 1.75 5.17
N LEU A 21 -3.06 1.29 5.14
CA LEU A 21 -3.76 0.91 3.91
C LEU A 21 -3.97 2.09 2.94
N HIS A 22 -3.97 3.33 3.44
CA HIS A 22 -4.12 4.54 2.62
C HIS A 22 -2.80 5.24 2.33
N ARG A 23 -1.66 4.65 2.71
CA ARG A 23 -0.36 5.30 2.52
C ARG A 23 -0.02 5.37 1.03
N LYS A 24 0.05 6.60 0.53
CA LYS A 24 0.45 6.94 -0.84
C LYS A 24 1.85 7.57 -0.86
N PRO A 25 2.48 7.75 -2.03
CA PRO A 25 3.64 8.62 -2.17
C PRO A 25 3.36 10.02 -1.60
N ALA A 26 4.28 10.54 -0.80
CA ALA A 26 4.14 11.83 -0.14
C ALA A 26 5.13 12.90 -0.66
N SER A 27 6.00 12.53 -1.60
CA SER A 27 6.95 13.44 -2.24
C SER A 27 7.02 13.19 -3.76
N PRO A 28 7.51 14.15 -4.56
CA PRO A 28 7.67 13.96 -6.01
C PRO A 28 8.63 12.81 -6.37
N GLU A 29 9.65 12.59 -5.54
CA GLU A 29 10.60 11.48 -5.71
C GLU A 29 9.91 10.14 -5.44
N GLU A 30 9.14 10.04 -4.36
CA GLU A 30 8.34 8.86 -4.06
C GLU A 30 7.29 8.59 -5.15
N GLU A 31 6.68 9.64 -5.70
CA GLU A 31 5.67 9.52 -6.76
C GLU A 31 6.30 8.99 -8.04
N THR A 32 7.47 9.51 -8.42
CA THR A 32 8.23 9.03 -9.58
C THR A 32 8.58 7.55 -9.42
N HIS A 33 9.15 7.18 -8.27
CA HIS A 33 9.49 5.79 -7.97
C HIS A 33 8.27 4.86 -7.98
N PHE A 34 7.16 5.30 -7.38
CA PHE A 34 5.91 4.56 -7.37
C PHE A 34 5.39 4.29 -8.79
N LEU A 35 5.39 5.32 -9.65
CA LEU A 35 4.91 5.22 -11.02
C LEU A 35 5.79 4.30 -11.87
N GLU A 36 7.11 4.37 -11.72
CA GLU A 36 8.06 3.46 -12.38
C GLU A 36 7.75 2.00 -12.03
N GLN A 37 7.62 1.71 -10.73
CA GLN A 37 7.34 0.37 -10.24
C GLN A 37 5.96 -0.14 -10.67
N ARG A 38 4.92 0.70 -10.58
CA ARG A 38 3.57 0.36 -11.06
C ARG A 38 3.56 0.07 -12.55
N ASN A 39 4.24 0.88 -13.36
CA ASN A 39 4.30 0.67 -14.80
C ASN A 39 5.10 -0.60 -15.18
N ARG A 40 6.10 -0.98 -14.39
CA ARG A 40 6.85 -2.23 -14.56
C ARG A 40 5.98 -3.46 -14.26
N LEU A 41 5.19 -3.41 -13.20
CA LEU A 41 4.40 -4.55 -12.72
C LEU A 41 3.04 -4.69 -13.41
N THR A 42 2.33 -3.57 -13.57
CA THR A 42 0.95 -3.57 -14.05
C THR A 42 0.58 -2.21 -14.70
N PRO A 43 1.05 -1.96 -15.93
CA PRO A 43 0.87 -0.66 -16.57
C PRO A 43 -0.60 -0.27 -16.77
N GLU A 44 -1.51 -1.23 -16.87
CA GLU A 44 -2.94 -1.01 -17.08
C GLU A 44 -3.70 -0.64 -15.78
N ARG A 45 -3.19 -1.01 -14.60
CA ARG A 45 -3.87 -0.82 -13.31
C ARG A 45 -3.62 0.56 -12.71
N LYS A 46 -4.18 1.60 -13.34
CA LYS A 46 -4.07 2.99 -12.86
C LYS A 46 -4.82 3.26 -11.56
N ASP A 47 -5.72 2.35 -11.17
CA ASP A 47 -6.44 2.36 -9.90
C ASP A 47 -5.57 2.01 -8.67
N ILE A 48 -4.35 1.51 -8.91
CA ILE A 48 -3.36 1.24 -7.87
C ILE A 48 -2.66 2.56 -7.50
N GLU A 49 -2.94 3.03 -6.29
CA GLU A 49 -2.48 4.32 -5.76
C GLU A 49 -1.78 4.22 -4.40
N THR A 50 -1.78 3.05 -3.75
CA THR A 50 -1.19 2.87 -2.42
C THR A 50 0.01 1.96 -2.47
N TRP A 51 0.94 2.16 -1.54
CA TRP A 51 2.14 1.33 -1.43
C TRP A 51 1.82 -0.13 -1.14
N VAL A 52 0.81 -0.40 -0.31
CA VAL A 52 0.44 -1.75 0.09
C VAL A 52 -0.07 -2.54 -1.11
N ASP A 53 -0.95 -1.95 -1.91
CA ASP A 53 -1.44 -2.60 -3.13
C ASP A 53 -0.30 -2.90 -4.11
N LEU A 54 0.64 -1.97 -4.27
CA LEU A 54 1.77 -2.15 -5.18
C LEU A 54 2.73 -3.26 -4.70
N LEU A 55 2.95 -3.37 -3.38
CA LEU A 55 3.76 -4.43 -2.77
C LEU A 55 3.11 -5.80 -2.96
N ASP A 56 1.80 -5.89 -2.75
CA ASP A 56 1.06 -7.15 -2.96
C ASP A 56 1.22 -7.65 -4.40
N LEU A 57 1.15 -6.74 -5.39
CA LEU A 57 1.38 -7.07 -6.79
C LEU A 57 2.83 -7.48 -7.09
N ASP A 58 3.83 -6.82 -6.50
CA ASP A 58 5.24 -7.18 -6.67
C ASP A 58 5.53 -8.59 -6.12
N GLU A 59 4.82 -8.99 -5.06
CA GLU A 59 4.88 -10.33 -4.47
C GLU A 59 3.99 -11.36 -5.18
N GLY A 60 3.28 -10.98 -6.25
CA GLY A 60 2.40 -11.87 -7.00
C GLY A 60 1.11 -12.23 -6.27
N ARG A 61 0.66 -11.40 -5.32
CA ARG A 61 -0.62 -11.53 -4.62
C ARG A 61 -1.72 -10.78 -5.39
N ASP A 62 -2.94 -11.32 -5.37
CA ASP A 62 -4.07 -10.71 -6.05
C ASP A 62 -4.53 -9.42 -5.34
N VAL A 63 -4.65 -8.34 -6.12
CA VAL A 63 -5.21 -7.06 -5.66
C VAL A 63 -6.51 -6.75 -6.42
N PRO A 64 -7.66 -6.65 -5.72
CA PRO A 64 -8.94 -6.34 -6.36
C PRO A 64 -8.90 -5.02 -7.14
N LEU A 65 -9.66 -4.96 -8.25
CA LEU A 65 -9.89 -3.71 -8.98
C LEU A 65 -10.64 -2.73 -8.08
N LYS A 66 -10.10 -1.51 -7.95
CA LYS A 66 -10.79 -0.42 -7.27
C LYS A 66 -11.69 0.29 -8.27
N ASN A 67 -12.96 0.48 -7.91
CA ASN A 67 -14.01 1.04 -8.77
C ASN A 67 -14.21 0.25 -10.08
N PRO A 68 -14.56 -1.05 -10.04
CA PRO A 68 -14.98 -1.75 -11.25
C PRO A 68 -16.14 -0.98 -11.87
N THR A 69 -16.01 -0.59 -13.13
CA THR A 69 -17.13 0.01 -13.89
C THR A 69 -18.31 -0.96 -13.79
N PRO A 70 -19.53 -0.48 -13.48
CA PRO A 70 -20.70 -1.35 -13.35
C PRO A 70 -21.02 -2.10 -14.64
#